data_AF-A0A7V9PCE7-F1
#
_entry.id   AF-A0A7V9PCE7-F1
#
_cell.length_a   1.000
_cell.length_b   1.000
_cell.length_c   1.000
_cell.angle_alpha   90.00
_cell.angle_beta   90.00
_cell.angle_gamma   90.00
#
_symmetry.space_group_name_H-M   'P 1'
#
loop_
_entity.id
_entity.type
_entity.pdbx_description
1 polymer ?
#
loop_
_entity_poly.entity_id
_entity_poly.type
_entity_poly.pdbx_seq_one_letter_code
_entity_poly.pdbx_strand_id
1 'polypeptide(L)'
;MTDHETHQEGPDCGVALRELYGFLDGELTAPRRAIITSHLDNCMGCLEAFDFEAELRVAIATCCRSETVPERLRTQVLEAIQRSDEGH
;
A
#
# COMPACT_ATOMS: atom_id res chain seq x y z
N MET A 1 30.43 -5.84 -20.22
CA MET A 1 30.69 -6.26 -18.84
C MET A 1 29.87 -5.32 -17.99
N THR A 2 28.62 -5.69 -17.71
CA THR A 2 27.74 -4.93 -16.83
C THR A 2 27.35 -5.90 -15.75
N ASP A 3 27.93 -5.70 -14.57
CA ASP A 3 27.65 -6.44 -13.37
C ASP A 3 26.16 -6.30 -13.05
N HIS A 4 25.40 -7.33 -13.40
CA HIS A 4 24.06 -7.54 -12.85
C HIS A 4 24.28 -8.04 -11.42
N GLU A 5 24.56 -7.10 -10.51
CA GLU A 5 24.63 -7.37 -9.08
C GLU A 5 23.26 -7.92 -8.64
N THR A 6 23.22 -9.23 -8.46
CA THR A 6 22.07 -9.98 -7.98
C THR A 6 21.73 -9.48 -6.58
N HIS A 7 20.72 -8.61 -6.49
CA HIS A 7 20.17 -8.14 -5.23
C HIS A 7 19.72 -9.34 -4.41
N GLN A 8 20.31 -9.45 -3.21
CA GLN A 8 20.32 -10.65 -2.38
C GLN A 8 18.95 -11.28 -2.14
N GLU A 9 18.81 -12.53 -2.59
CA GLU A 9 17.77 -13.48 -2.17
C GLU A 9 18.05 -13.99 -0.75
N GLY A 10 17.99 -13.10 0.24
CA GLY A 10 18.01 -13.47 1.65
C GLY A 10 16.64 -14.01 2.10
N PRO A 11 16.58 -14.94 3.09
CA PRO A 11 15.31 -15.44 3.63
C PRO A 11 14.39 -14.31 4.13
N ASP A 12 14.98 -13.20 4.61
CA ASP A 12 14.27 -12.04 5.12
C ASP A 12 13.71 -11.13 4.01
N CYS A 13 14.39 -11.03 2.86
CA CYS A 13 13.87 -10.30 1.69
C CYS A 13 12.58 -10.93 1.17
N GLY A 14 12.53 -12.26 1.12
CA GLY A 14 11.33 -12.98 0.72
C GLY A 14 10.15 -12.77 1.67
N VAL A 15 10.41 -12.63 2.97
CA VAL A 15 9.38 -12.29 3.97
C VAL A 15 8.90 -10.86 3.77
N ALA A 16 9.83 -9.90 3.62
CA ALA A 16 9.52 -8.50 3.40
C ALA A 16 8.66 -8.30 2.14
N LEU A 17 8.99 -8.97 1.03
CA LEU A 17 8.22 -8.91 -0.22
C LEU A 17 6.81 -9.49 -0.07
N ARG A 18 6.65 -10.62 0.63
CA ARG A 18 5.32 -11.23 0.82
C ARG A 18 4.40 -10.38 1.69
N GLU A 19 4.95 -9.75 2.72
CA GLU A 19 4.19 -8.94 3.66
C GLU A 19 4.17 -7.45 3.26
N LEU A 20 4.76 -7.08 2.11
CA LEU A 20 4.92 -5.70 1.63
C LEU A 20 3.58 -4.96 1.51
N TYR A 21 2.58 -5.59 0.88
CA TYR A 21 1.25 -5.00 0.73
C TYR A 21 0.58 -4.82 2.09
N GLY A 22 0.60 -5.84 2.96
CA GLY A 22 0.07 -5.71 4.32
C GLY A 22 0.76 -4.61 5.13
N PHE A 23 2.07 -4.40 4.92
CA PHE A 23 2.81 -3.30 5.54
C PHE A 23 2.32 -1.94 5.04
N LEU A 24 2.19 -1.78 3.72
CA LEU A 24 1.70 -0.55 3.07
C LEU A 24 0.23 -0.24 3.41
N ASP A 25 -0.61 -1.26 3.55
CA ASP A 25 -2.03 -1.15 3.93
C ASP A 25 -2.21 -0.97 5.45
N GLY A 26 -1.14 -1.14 6.23
CA GLY A 26 -1.16 -1.02 7.69
C GLY A 26 -1.81 -2.21 8.42
N GLU A 27 -2.05 -3.31 7.72
CA GLU A 27 -2.72 -4.53 8.22
C GLU A 27 -1.80 -5.43 9.06
N LEU A 28 -0.50 -5.11 9.11
CA LEU A 28 0.44 -5.86 9.94
C LEU A 28 0.37 -5.49 11.41
N THR A 29 0.46 -6.53 12.24
CA THR A 29 0.69 -6.39 13.68
C THR A 29 1.98 -5.60 13.96
N ALA A 30 2.00 -4.84 15.06
CA ALA A 30 3.17 -4.06 15.49
C ALA A 30 4.52 -4.82 15.47
N PRO A 31 4.63 -6.08 15.97
CA PRO A 31 5.90 -6.81 15.91
C PRO A 31 6.33 -7.13 14.47
N ARG A 32 5.40 -7.51 13.59
CA ARG A 32 5.72 -7.77 12.16
C ARG A 32 6.16 -6.51 11.44
N ARG A 33 5.50 -5.39 11.73
CA ARG A 33 5.87 -4.08 11.19
C ARG A 33 7.31 -3.73 11.54
N ALA A 34 7.71 -3.91 12.80
CA ALA A 34 9.08 -3.63 13.25
C ALA A 34 10.14 -4.48 12.52
N ILE A 35 9.85 -5.76 12.26
CA ILE A 35 10.75 -6.65 11.50
C ILE A 35 10.95 -6.13 10.07
N ILE A 36 9.87 -5.76 9.39
CA ILE A 36 9.95 -5.24 8.02
C ILE A 36 10.66 -3.90 7.98
N THR A 37 10.34 -2.98 8.91
CA THR A 37 11.05 -1.69 9.02
C THR A 37 12.55 -1.90 9.20
N SER A 38 12.96 -2.76 10.13
CA SER A 38 14.37 -3.08 10.33
C SER A 38 15.03 -3.69 9.09
N HIS A 39 14.28 -4.44 8.29
CA HIS A 39 14.79 -4.99 7.04
C HIS A 39 14.96 -3.90 5.97
N LEU A 40 13.97 -3.03 5.78
CA LEU A 40 14.03 -1.91 4.84
C LEU A 40 15.20 -0.96 5.17
N ASP A 41 15.48 -0.73 6.45
CA ASP A 41 16.61 0.08 6.90
C ASP A 41 17.98 -0.54 6.56
N ASN A 42 18.05 -1.87 6.38
CA ASN A 42 19.29 -2.61 6.18
C ASN A 42 19.39 -3.22 4.76
N CYS A 43 18.39 -3.04 3.91
CA CYS A 43 18.28 -3.66 2.59
C CYS A 43 17.79 -2.64 1.56
N MET A 44 18.73 -2.00 0.87
CA MET A 44 18.44 -0.98 -0.16
C MET A 44 17.52 -1.48 -1.27
N GLY A 45 17.61 -2.75 -1.67
CA GLY A 45 16.75 -3.27 -2.75
C GLY A 45 15.29 -3.45 -2.34
N CYS A 46 15.05 -3.88 -1.10
CA CYS A 46 13.69 -3.94 -0.58
C CYS A 46 13.15 -2.52 -0.30
N LEU A 47 14.01 -1.58 0.08
CA LEU A 47 13.65 -0.17 0.22
C LEU A 47 13.22 0.44 -1.12
N GLU A 48 14.01 0.25 -2.18
CA GLU A 48 13.67 0.74 -3.53
C GLU A 48 12.35 0.14 -4.03
N ALA A 49 12.12 -1.16 -3.83
CA ALA A 49 10.86 -1.80 -4.17
C ALA A 49 9.68 -1.23 -3.37
N PHE A 50 9.87 -0.96 -2.08
CA PHE A 50 8.86 -0.34 -1.23
C PHE A 50 8.52 1.08 -1.68
N ASP A 51 9.53 1.91 -1.97
CA ASP A 51 9.35 3.30 -2.38
C ASP A 51 8.58 3.37 -3.70
N PHE A 52 8.95 2.56 -4.69
CA PHE A 52 8.22 2.47 -5.95
C PHE A 52 6.74 2.12 -5.74
N GLU A 53 6.47 1.14 -4.88
CA GLU A 53 5.10 0.68 -4.65
C GLU A 53 4.26 1.69 -3.85
N ALA A 54 4.89 2.42 -2.93
CA ALA A 54 4.28 3.54 -2.20
C ALA A 54 3.93 4.69 -3.16
N GLU A 55 4.85 5.07 -4.04
CA GLU A 55 4.63 6.09 -5.07
C GLU A 55 3.52 5.69 -6.04
N LEU A 56 3.51 4.43 -6.50
CA LEU A 56 2.48 3.90 -7.37
C LEU A 56 1.09 4.00 -6.72
N ARG A 57 0.98 3.63 -5.43
CA ARG A 57 -0.29 3.77 -4.68
C ARG A 57 -0.74 5.23 -4.57
N VAL A 58 0.18 6.17 -4.35
CA VAL A 58 -0.12 7.61 -4.32
C VAL A 58 -0.61 8.09 -5.69
N ALA A 59 0.04 7.64 -6.77
CA ALA A 59 -0.36 7.97 -8.14
C ALA A 59 -1.77 7.44 -8.46
N ILE A 60 -2.04 6.17 -8.16
CA ILE A 60 -3.37 5.55 -8.33
C ILE A 60 -4.41 6.33 -7.52
N ALA A 61 -4.16 6.59 -6.23
CA ALA A 61 -5.09 7.30 -5.38
C ALA A 61 -5.33 8.74 -5.88
N THR A 62 -4.32 9.39 -6.46
CA THR A 62 -4.44 10.72 -7.06
C THR A 62 -5.29 10.69 -8.32
N CYS A 63 -5.05 9.73 -9.22
CA CYS A 63 -5.87 9.51 -10.41
C CYS A 63 -7.34 9.27 -10.03
N CYS A 64 -7.60 8.34 -9.10
CA CYS A 64 -8.95 8.03 -8.61
C CYS A 64 -9.64 9.22 -7.92
N ARG A 65 -8.87 10.13 -7.30
CA ARG A 65 -9.41 11.38 -6.72
C ARG A 65 -9.68 12.46 -7.76
N SER A 66 -8.88 12.49 -8.84
CA SER A 66 -8.99 13.49 -9.90
C SER A 66 -10.12 13.19 -10.90
N GLU A 67 -10.55 11.93 -11.00
CA GLU A 67 -11.74 11.57 -11.75
C GLU A 67 -12.95 12.02 -10.94
N THR A 68 -13.64 13.06 -11.42
CA THR A 68 -14.85 13.60 -10.78
C THR A 68 -15.82 12.45 -10.47
N VAL A 69 -16.02 12.16 -9.18
CA VAL A 69 -16.95 11.10 -8.75
C VAL A 69 -18.31 11.33 -9.43
N PRO A 70 -18.81 10.37 -10.22
CA PRO A 70 -20.07 10.52 -10.93
C PRO A 70 -21.19 10.98 -9.99
N GLU A 71 -21.92 12.04 -10.36
CA GLU A 71 -22.98 12.62 -9.52
C GLU A 71 -24.02 11.56 -9.11
N ARG A 72 -24.30 10.61 -10.01
CA ARG A 72 -25.18 9.47 -9.72
C ARG A 72 -24.74 8.65 -8.51
N LEU A 73 -23.44 8.36 -8.37
CA LEU A 73 -22.92 7.62 -7.22
C LEU A 73 -23.00 8.46 -5.95
N ARG A 74 -22.73 9.77 -6.04
CA ARG A 74 -22.90 10.68 -4.89
C ARG A 74 -24.34 10.71 -4.39
N THR A 75 -25.31 10.85 -5.30
CA THR A 75 -26.74 10.85 -4.93
C THR A 75 -27.14 9.53 -4.27
N GLN A 76 -26.73 8.39 -4.82
CA GLN A 76 -27.04 7.07 -4.25
C GLN A 76 -26.45 6.89 -2.84
N VAL A 77 -25.23 7.37 -2.60
CA VAL A 77 -24.60 7.32 -1.28
C VAL A 77 -25.35 8.20 -0.28
N LEU A 78 -25.73 9.43 -0.66
CA LEU A 78 -26.51 10.33 0.20
C LEU A 78 -27.87 9.73 0.56
N GLU A 79 -28.59 9.18 -0.42
CA GLU A 79 -29.87 8.48 -0.18
C GLU A 79 -29.70 7.27 0.75
N ALA A 80 -28.61 6.52 0.63
CA ALA A 80 -28.33 5.38 1.50
C ALA A 80 -28.04 5.80 2.95
N ILE A 81 -27.34 6.92 3.15
CA ILE A 81 -27.07 7.48 4.48
C ILE A 81 -28.37 7.97 5.11
N GLN A 82 -29.19 8.73 4.39
CA GLN A 82 -30.48 9.23 4.89
C GLN A 82 -31.43 8.10 5.30
N ARG A 83 -31.53 7.04 4.50
CA ARG A 83 -32.33 5.85 4.87
C ARG A 83 -31.80 5.14 6.13
N SER A 84 -30.51 5.26 6.42
CA SER A 84 -29.91 4.66 7.62
C SER A 84 -30.15 5.53 8.85
N ASP A 85 -30.18 6.86 8.68
CA ASP A 85 -30.41 7.83 9.75
C ASP A 85 -31.89 7.93 10.16
N GLU A 86 -32.83 7.68 9.24
CA GLU A 86 -34.29 7.67 9.51
C GLU A 86 -34.78 6.39 10.25
N GLY A 87 -33.88 5.43 10.51
CA GLY A 87 -34.17 4.15 11.13
C GLY A 87 -33.73 4.00 12.59
N HIS A 88 -33.42 5.10 13.28
CA HIS A 88 -33.13 5.15 14.73
C HIS A 88 -34.25 5.86 15.49
#